data_AF-A0A8T6FYJ4-F1
#
_entry.id   AF-A0A8T6FYJ4-F1
#
_cell.length_a   1.000
_cell.length_b   1.000
_cell.length_c   1.000
_cell.angle_alpha   90.00
_cell.angle_beta   90.00
_cell.angle_gamma   90.00
#
_symmetry.space_group_name_H-M   'P 1'
#
loop_
_entity.id
_entity.type
_entity.pdbx_description
1 polymer ?
#
loop_
_entity_poly.entity_id
_entity_poly.type
_entity_poly.pdbx_seq_one_letter_code
_entity_poly.pdbx_strand_id
1 'polypeptide(L)'
;MDIEVKPRAVPKEVDNLLKGMAADLPPAAAAMMLANVANRATAVLHKLAREQGNATKGQPNWGRWASLTNVSRDAVLRTATCRDTATQLYQQESAPEVDD
;
A
#
# COMPACT_ATOMS: atom_id res chain seq x y z
N MET A 1 22.58 -7.66 -2.06
CA MET A 1 22.13 -6.55 -2.92
C MET A 1 21.93 -5.37 -1.99
N ASP A 2 22.88 -4.45 -1.96
CA ASP A 2 22.77 -3.25 -1.12
C ASP A 2 21.81 -2.28 -1.80
N ILE A 3 20.61 -2.12 -1.24
CA ILE A 3 19.63 -1.16 -1.72
C ILE A 3 20.00 0.19 -1.10
N GLU A 4 20.57 1.10 -1.90
CA GLU A 4 20.78 2.48 -1.48
C GLU A 4 19.41 3.17 -1.31
N VAL A 5 18.98 3.38 -0.07
CA VAL A 5 17.69 4.02 0.23
C VAL A 5 17.85 5.54 0.16
N LYS A 6 17.37 6.15 -0.94
CA LYS A 6 17.29 7.61 -1.09
C LYS A 6 15.91 8.12 -0.66
N PRO A 7 15.80 9.24 0.08
CA PRO A 7 14.51 9.82 0.42
C PRO A 7 13.64 10.03 -0.82
N ARG A 8 12.38 9.59 -0.75
CA ARG A 8 11.38 9.69 -1.84
C ARG A 8 11.71 8.93 -3.13
N ALA A 9 12.80 8.15 -3.17
CA ALA A 9 13.08 7.26 -4.28
C ALA A 9 12.46 5.89 -4.02
N VAL A 10 11.79 5.36 -5.04
CA VAL A 10 11.41 3.94 -5.09
C VAL A 10 12.45 3.23 -5.97
N PRO A 11 13.02 2.08 -5.56
CA PRO A 11 13.93 1.32 -6.40
C PRO A 11 13.30 1.06 -7.78
N LYS A 12 14.10 1.17 -8.85
CA LYS A 12 13.61 1.05 -10.24
C LYS A 12 12.93 -0.30 -10.47
N GLU A 13 13.40 -1.34 -9.80
CA GLU A 13 12.84 -2.69 -9.84
C GLU A 13 11.41 -2.73 -9.29
N VAL A 14 11.14 -2.01 -8.20
CA VAL A 14 9.79 -1.89 -7.61
C VAL A 14 8.88 -1.06 -8.52
N ASP A 15 9.41 0.03 -9.08
CA ASP A 15 8.68 0.90 -10.00
C ASP A 15 8.25 0.15 -11.28
N ASN A 16 9.16 -0.66 -11.84
CA ASN A 16 8.89 -1.52 -12.98
C ASN A 16 7.89 -2.63 -12.63
N LEU A 17 7.97 -3.21 -11.43
CA LEU A 17 7.03 -4.23 -10.98
C LEU A 17 5.61 -3.66 -10.89
N LEU A 18 5.44 -2.47 -10.30
CA LEU A 18 4.13 -1.81 -10.22
C LEU A 18 3.55 -1.49 -11.60
N LYS A 19 4.39 -1.03 -12.54
CA LYS A 19 3.98 -0.79 -13.94
C LYS A 19 3.57 -2.11 -14.61
N GLY A 20 4.36 -3.17 -14.44
CA GLY A 20 4.10 -4.49 -15.02
C GLY A 20 2.82 -5.14 -14.48
N MET A 21 2.48 -4.93 -13.21
CA MET A 21 1.21 -5.41 -12.62
C MET A 21 -0.03 -4.80 -13.28
N ALA A 22 0.09 -3.61 -13.88
CA ALA A 22 -1.04 -2.88 -14.44
C ALA A 22 -1.07 -2.85 -15.99
N ALA A 23 0.05 -3.18 -16.65
CA ALA A 23 0.25 -2.89 -18.07
C ALA A 23 -0.77 -3.53 -19.02
N ASP A 24 -1.24 -4.75 -18.70
CA ASP A 24 -2.12 -5.54 -19.57
C ASP A 24 -3.49 -5.82 -18.93
N LEU A 25 -3.83 -5.13 -17.85
CA LEU A 25 -5.11 -5.29 -17.18
C LEU A 25 -6.11 -4.22 -17.66
N PRO A 26 -7.41 -4.56 -17.78
CA PRO A 26 -8.46 -3.56 -17.87
C PRO A 26 -8.36 -2.55 -16.71
N PRO A 27 -8.75 -1.27 -16.90
CA PRO A 27 -8.54 -0.21 -15.91
C PRO A 27 -9.02 -0.56 -14.49
N ALA A 28 -10.22 -1.15 -14.33
CA ALA A 28 -10.70 -1.53 -13.01
C ALA A 28 -9.92 -2.69 -12.37
N ALA A 29 -9.46 -3.67 -13.17
CA ALA A 29 -8.61 -4.74 -12.68
C ALA A 29 -7.23 -4.21 -12.23
N ALA A 30 -6.64 -3.28 -13.01
CA ALA A 30 -5.40 -2.60 -12.66
C ALA A 30 -5.55 -1.79 -11.35
N ALA A 31 -6.64 -1.02 -11.21
CA ALA A 31 -6.94 -0.24 -10.02
C ALA A 31 -7.08 -1.14 -8.78
N MET A 32 -7.83 -2.24 -8.90
CA MET A 32 -7.98 -3.22 -7.82
C MET A 32 -6.63 -3.84 -7.43
N MET A 33 -5.81 -4.23 -8.40
CA MET A 33 -4.50 -4.82 -8.14
C MET A 33 -3.57 -3.83 -7.42
N LEU A 34 -3.47 -2.60 -7.91
CA LEU A 34 -2.63 -1.57 -7.29
C LEU A 34 -3.13 -1.17 -5.89
N ALA A 35 -4.45 -1.11 -5.68
CA ALA A 35 -5.03 -0.81 -4.37
C ALA A 35 -4.71 -1.91 -3.33
N ASN A 36 -4.72 -3.18 -3.75
CA ASN A 36 -4.27 -4.30 -2.91
C ASN A 36 -2.79 -4.15 -2.52
N VAL A 37 -1.92 -3.81 -3.47
CA VAL A 37 -0.48 -3.59 -3.21
C VAL A 37 -0.28 -2.43 -2.25
N ALA A 38 -0.97 -1.30 -2.47
CA ALA A 38 -0.88 -0.13 -1.61
C ALA A 38 -1.29 -0.45 -0.16
N ASN A 39 -2.40 -1.16 0.03
CA ASN A 39 -2.85 -1.58 1.36
C ASN A 39 -1.87 -2.54 2.04
N ARG A 40 -1.27 -3.47 1.29
CA ARG A 40 -0.27 -4.38 1.83
C ARG A 40 1.01 -3.65 2.25
N ALA A 41 1.49 -2.72 1.43
CA ALA A 41 2.69 -1.94 1.72
C ALA A 41 2.52 -1.08 2.98
N THR A 42 1.37 -0.41 3.13
CA THR A 42 1.08 0.40 4.33
C THR A 42 0.93 -0.46 5.58
N ALA A 43 0.36 -1.66 5.48
CA ALA A 43 0.27 -2.60 6.59
C ALA A 43 1.65 -3.07 7.07
N VAL A 44 2.58 -3.36 6.15
CA VAL A 44 3.97 -3.71 6.48
C VAL A 44 4.68 -2.53 7.15
N LEU A 45 4.51 -1.31 6.65
CA LEU A 45 5.05 -0.10 7.26
C LEU A 45 4.53 0.10 8.69
N HIS A 46 3.22 -0.07 8.90
CA HIS A 46 2.61 0.07 10.22
C HIS A 46 3.18 -0.94 11.22
N LYS A 47 3.32 -2.20 10.80
CA LYS A 47 3.93 -3.25 11.63
C LYS A 47 5.35 -2.88 12.03
N LEU A 48 6.19 -2.48 11.07
CA LEU A 48 7.57 -2.06 11.33
C LEU A 48 7.62 -0.87 12.30
N ALA A 49 6.80 0.14 12.08
CA ALA A 49 6.76 1.33 12.92
C ALA A 49 6.38 1.00 14.36
N ARG A 50 5.39 0.11 14.56
CA ARG A 50 4.96 -0.34 15.88
C ARG A 50 6.06 -1.14 16.58
N GLU A 51 6.72 -2.06 15.87
CA GLU A 51 7.82 -2.86 16.42
C GLU A 51 8.97 -1.97 16.89
N GLN A 52 9.40 -1.03 16.04
CA GLN A 52 10.47 -0.08 16.38
C GLN A 52 10.06 0.91 17.47
N GLY A 53 8.81 1.37 17.46
CA GLY A 53 8.26 2.25 18.51
C GLY A 53 8.25 1.59 19.89
N ASN A 54 7.98 0.28 19.94
CA ASN A 54 8.07 -0.48 21.19
C ASN A 54 9.52 -0.72 21.61
N ALA A 55 10.41 -1.09 20.67
CA ALA A 55 11.81 -1.39 20.95
C ALA A 55 12.64 -0.17 21.36
N THR A 56 12.29 1.01 20.87
CA THR A 56 13.03 2.25 21.11
C THR A 56 12.45 3.11 22.22
N LYS A 57 11.45 2.63 22.98
CA LYS A 57 10.79 3.41 24.04
C LYS A 57 11.79 3.98 25.04
N GLY A 58 11.72 5.29 25.26
CA GLY A 58 12.66 6.03 26.12
C GLY A 58 13.97 6.44 25.43
N GLN A 59 14.22 6.02 24.20
CA GLN A 59 15.37 6.47 23.40
C GLN A 59 15.02 7.74 22.61
N PRO A 60 16.03 8.54 22.17
CA PRO A 60 15.80 9.79 21.45
C PRO A 60 14.91 9.69 20.20
N ASN A 61 14.95 8.55 19.49
CA ASN A 61 14.18 8.34 18.27
C ASN A 61 12.75 7.82 18.50
N TRP A 62 12.37 7.49 19.74
CA TRP A 62 11.06 6.91 20.06
C TRP A 62 9.89 7.74 19.52
N GLY A 63 9.92 9.06 19.74
CA GLY A 63 8.84 9.95 19.32
C GLY A 63 8.58 9.92 17.80
N ARG A 64 9.63 9.72 17.00
CA ARG A 64 9.52 9.61 15.53
C ARG A 64 8.85 8.29 15.13
N TRP A 65 9.22 7.18 15.77
CA TRP A 65 8.57 5.88 15.54
C TRP A 65 7.12 5.85 16.01
N ALA A 66 6.81 6.48 17.15
CA ALA A 66 5.45 6.65 17.63
C ALA A 66 4.60 7.47 16.65
N SER A 67 5.14 8.59 16.14
CA SER A 67 4.47 9.40 15.11
C SER A 67 4.22 8.59 13.82
N LEU A 68 5.22 7.84 13.34
CA LEU A 68 5.06 6.98 12.16
C LEU A 68 4.03 5.87 12.38
N THR A 69 3.94 5.30 13.59
CA THR A 69 2.92 4.31 13.95
C THR A 69 1.51 4.89 13.81
N ASN A 70 1.31 6.13 14.25
CA ASN A 70 0.01 6.81 14.15
C ASN A 70 -0.35 7.13 12.70
N VAL A 71 0.56 7.76 11.95
CA VAL A 71 0.28 8.14 10.55
C VAL A 71 0.09 6.91 9.67
N SER A 72 0.87 5.84 9.88
CA SER A 72 0.71 4.59 9.14
C SER A 72 -0.61 3.87 9.45
N ARG A 73 -1.14 3.99 10.69
CA ARG A 73 -2.47 3.47 11.03
C ARG A 73 -3.56 4.13 10.19
N ASP A 74 -3.53 5.46 10.07
CA ASP A 74 -4.50 6.20 9.25
C ASP A 74 -4.35 5.84 7.77
N ALA A 75 -3.11 5.67 7.29
CA ALA A 75 -2.83 5.23 5.93
C ALA A 75 -3.37 3.80 5.65
N VAL A 76 -3.28 2.88 6.60
CA VAL A 76 -3.89 1.54 6.47
C VAL A 76 -5.40 1.65 6.29
N LEU A 77 -6.08 2.48 7.07
CA LEU A 77 -7.53 2.67 6.95
C LEU A 77 -7.89 3.26 5.58
N ARG A 78 -7.21 4.32 5.13
CA ARG A 78 -7.47 4.94 3.82
C ARG A 78 -7.21 3.98 2.66
N THR A 79 -6.11 3.23 2.72
CA THR A 79 -5.79 2.24 1.66
C THR A 79 -6.69 1.03 1.69
N ALA A 80 -7.25 0.64 2.85
CA ALA A 80 -8.30 -0.37 2.93
C ALA A 80 -9.57 0.11 2.23
N THR A 81 -9.99 1.36 2.45
CA THR A 81 -11.09 1.99 1.72
C THR A 81 -10.82 2.01 0.21
N CYS A 82 -9.60 2.40 -0.22
CA CYS A 82 -9.23 2.34 -1.65
C CYS A 82 -9.37 0.93 -2.22
N ARG A 83 -8.91 -0.10 -1.49
CA ARG A 83 -9.03 -1.50 -1.90
C ARG A 83 -10.49 -1.91 -2.06
N ASP A 84 -11.34 -1.56 -1.10
CA ASP A 84 -12.76 -1.92 -1.14
C ASP A 84 -13.49 -1.22 -2.29
N THR A 85 -13.25 0.09 -2.49
CA THR A 85 -13.82 0.84 -3.62
C THR A 85 -13.34 0.31 -4.97
N ALA A 86 -12.05 0.01 -5.12
CA ALA A 86 -11.51 -0.54 -6.37
C ALA A 86 -12.04 -1.96 -6.64
N THR A 87 -12.29 -2.75 -5.58
CA THR A 87 -12.90 -4.08 -5.70
C THR A 87 -14.35 -3.96 -6.18
N GLN A 88 -15.12 -3.03 -5.63
CA GLN A 88 -16.50 -2.77 -6.07
C GLN A 88 -16.54 -2.34 -7.54
N LEU A 89 -15.65 -1.41 -7.94
CA LEU A 89 -15.53 -0.98 -9.33
C LEU A 89 -15.22 -2.15 -10.26
N TYR A 90 -14.24 -2.98 -9.91
CA TYR A 90 -13.90 -4.17 -10.69
C TYR A 90 -15.07 -5.15 -10.81
N GLN A 91 -15.81 -5.37 -9.73
CA GLN A 91 -16.99 -6.25 -9.74
C GLN A 91 -18.11 -5.71 -10.64
N GLN A 92 -18.32 -4.40 -10.64
CA GLN A 92 -19.32 -3.75 -11.49
C GLN A 92 -18.96 -3.84 -12.98
N GLU A 93 -17.69 -3.60 -13.34
CA GLU A 93 -17.22 -3.67 -14.73
C GLU A 93 -17.02 -5.11 -15.25
N SER A 94 -16.92 -6.09 -14.34
CA SER A 94 -16.74 -7.50 -14.69
C SER A 94 -18.04 -8.32 -14.63
N ALA A 95 -19.14 -7.73 -14.18
CA ALA A 95 -20.43 -8.40 -14.17
C ALA A 95 -20.90 -8.61 -15.62
N PRO A 96 -21.31 -9.83 -16.02
CA PRO A 96 -21.90 -10.03 -17.33
C PRO A 96 -23.17 -9.20 -17.45
N GLU A 97 -23.38 -8.56 -18.60
CA GLU A 97 -24.68 -7.97 -18.94
C GLU A 97 -25.75 -9.07 -18.77
N VAL A 98 -26.69 -8.83 -17.87
CA VAL A 98 -27.89 -9.65 -17.78
C VAL A 98 -28.76 -9.20 -18.95
N ASP A 99 -28.73 -9.97 -20.04
CA ASP A 99 -29.72 -9.84 -21.13
C ASP A 99 -31.11 -10.13 -20.54
N ASP A 100 -31.98 -9.12 -20.54
CA ASP A 100 -33.44 -9.22 -20.33
C ASP A 100 -34.16 -9.10 -21.67
#